data_AF-A0A3B0P3W0-F1
#
_entry.id   AF-A0A3B0P3W0-F1
#
_cell.length_a   1.000
_cell.length_b   1.000
_cell.length_c   1.000
_cell.angle_alpha   90.00
_cell.angle_beta   90.00
_cell.angle_gamma   90.00
#
_symmetry.space_group_name_H-M   'P 1'
#
loop_
_entity.id
_entity.type
_entity.pdbx_description
1 polymer ?
#
loop_
_entity_poly.entity_id
_entity_poly.type
_entity_poly.pdbx_seq_one_letter_code
_entity_poly.pdbx_strand_id
1 'polypeptide(L)'
;MKEPNSNEEFKNIARNVLSKFYGSHPGTIYGKNIMYGASFDVNSKDIEAGFISGISKTVNIILIAFIVVSLLISIIILIVITNIMIASNKKAIATFSVLGYTNREKVMLFFANFIPTILFACFLMIPVTLVLISVFNAFMMATSQIVLPLVLNYSTIIISITICLTVFALTSMLTW
;
A
#
# COMPACT_ATOMS: atom_id res chain seq x y z
N MET A 1 22.11 -5.57 -38.68
CA MET A 1 21.43 -6.89 -38.83
C MET A 1 20.04 -6.72 -38.29
N LYS A 2 19.00 -6.88 -39.12
CA LYS A 2 17.60 -6.62 -38.79
C LYS A 2 16.95 -7.96 -38.45
N GLU A 3 16.42 -8.11 -37.24
CA GLU A 3 15.78 -9.35 -36.78
C GLU A 3 14.67 -9.79 -37.75
N PRO A 4 14.56 -11.09 -38.08
CA PRO A 4 13.49 -11.59 -38.94
C PRO A 4 12.16 -11.45 -38.19
N ASN A 5 11.23 -10.69 -38.79
CA ASN A 5 9.92 -10.39 -38.23
C ASN A 5 9.05 -11.65 -38.28
N SER A 6 9.13 -12.48 -37.23
CA SER A 6 8.39 -13.74 -37.05
C SER A 6 6.90 -13.61 -37.38
N ASN A 7 6.30 -12.44 -37.17
CA ASN A 7 4.91 -12.14 -37.49
C ASN A 7 4.55 -12.29 -38.98
N GLU A 8 5.49 -12.08 -39.90
CA GLU A 8 5.22 -12.23 -41.34
C GLU A 8 5.17 -13.70 -41.77
N GLU A 9 5.98 -14.56 -41.16
CA GLU A 9 5.93 -16.00 -41.42
C GLU A 9 4.62 -16.61 -40.90
N PHE A 10 4.21 -16.26 -39.68
CA PHE A 10 2.93 -16.71 -39.12
C PHE A 10 1.74 -16.25 -39.98
N LYS A 11 1.78 -15.03 -40.51
CA LYS A 11 0.76 -14.50 -41.43
C LYS A 11 0.65 -15.32 -42.71
N ASN A 12 1.78 -15.72 -43.28
CA ASN A 12 1.82 -16.51 -44.51
C ASN A 12 1.33 -17.94 -44.29
N ILE A 13 1.70 -18.56 -43.16
CA ILE A 13 1.23 -19.89 -42.76
C ILE A 13 -0.29 -19.89 -42.55
N ALA A 14 -0.81 -18.92 -41.80
CA ALA A 14 -2.23 -18.77 -41.52
C ALA A 14 -3.04 -18.56 -42.82
N ARG A 15 -2.53 -17.76 -43.76
CA ARG A 15 -3.15 -17.58 -45.08
C ARG A 15 -3.18 -18.88 -45.88
N ASN A 16 -2.09 -19.64 -45.88
CA ASN A 16 -1.96 -20.88 -46.63
C ASN A 16 -2.92 -21.96 -46.11
N VAL A 17 -3.02 -22.09 -44.78
CA VAL A 17 -3.98 -22.99 -44.10
C VAL A 17 -5.41 -22.65 -44.49
N LEU A 18 -5.84 -21.38 -44.40
CA LEU A 18 -7.20 -21.01 -44.79
C LEU A 18 -7.51 -21.23 -46.26
N SER A 19 -6.56 -20.94 -47.16
CA SER A 19 -6.75 -21.21 -48.59
C SER A 19 -6.90 -22.70 -48.90
N LYS A 20 -6.26 -23.56 -48.10
CA LYS A 20 -6.32 -25.02 -48.23
C LYS A 20 -7.65 -25.59 -47.71
N PHE A 21 -8.19 -25.03 -46.63
CA PHE A 21 -9.44 -25.50 -46.02
C PHE A 21 -10.70 -24.96 -46.69
N TYR A 22 -10.71 -23.69 -47.14
CA TYR A 22 -11.91 -23.06 -47.67
C TYR A 22 -11.98 -23.02 -49.21
N GLY A 23 -10.87 -23.34 -49.89
CA GLY A 23 -10.80 -23.32 -51.35
C GLY A 23 -10.90 -21.91 -51.93
N SER A 24 -10.19 -21.65 -53.03
CA SER A 24 -10.17 -20.33 -53.67
C SER A 24 -11.37 -20.14 -54.62
N HIS A 25 -12.59 -20.43 -54.18
CA HIS A 25 -13.79 -20.25 -55.00
C HIS A 25 -14.40 -18.84 -54.83
N PRO A 26 -14.74 -18.14 -55.93
CA PRO A 26 -15.22 -16.76 -55.91
C PRO A 26 -16.66 -16.57 -55.38
N GLY A 27 -17.30 -17.64 -54.87
CA GLY A 27 -18.69 -17.65 -54.40
C GLY A 27 -18.88 -17.74 -52.87
N THR A 28 -17.80 -17.77 -52.07
CA THR A 28 -17.95 -17.76 -50.61
C THR A 28 -18.09 -16.33 -50.10
N ILE A 29 -19.04 -16.09 -49.20
CA ILE A 29 -19.29 -14.80 -48.52
C ILE A 29 -18.08 -14.30 -47.68
N TYR A 30 -17.00 -15.09 -47.63
CA TYR A 30 -15.71 -14.75 -47.04
C TYR A 30 -14.62 -14.49 -48.10
N GLY A 31 -15.01 -14.16 -49.33
CA GLY A 31 -14.13 -13.82 -50.43
C GLY A 31 -13.41 -12.49 -50.20
N LYS A 32 -12.07 -12.53 -50.27
CA LYS A 32 -11.12 -11.40 -50.35
C LYS A 32 -10.88 -10.59 -49.07
N ASN A 33 -11.77 -10.62 -48.07
CA ASN A 33 -11.57 -9.93 -46.79
C ASN A 33 -11.83 -10.87 -45.60
N ILE A 34 -11.08 -11.98 -45.53
CA ILE A 34 -10.84 -12.61 -44.23
C ILE A 34 -10.01 -11.63 -43.41
N MET A 35 -10.72 -10.73 -42.72
CA MET A 35 -10.21 -10.02 -41.55
C MET A 35 -9.79 -11.12 -40.59
N TYR A 36 -8.51 -11.50 -40.66
CA TYR A 36 -7.85 -12.14 -39.56
C TYR A 36 -7.95 -11.14 -38.41
N GLY A 37 -8.97 -11.33 -37.58
CA GLY A 37 -8.96 -10.82 -36.22
C GLY A 37 -7.77 -11.47 -35.53
N ALA A 38 -6.59 -10.91 -35.75
CA ALA A 38 -5.48 -11.03 -34.83
C ALA A 38 -5.85 -10.25 -33.55
N SER A 39 -6.94 -10.69 -32.91
CA SER A 39 -7.36 -10.29 -31.57
C SER A 39 -7.00 -11.39 -30.57
N PHE A 40 -6.19 -12.36 -30.98
CA PHE A 40 -5.55 -13.28 -30.06
C PHE A 40 -4.29 -12.59 -29.50
N ASP A 41 -4.39 -12.24 -28.23
CA ASP A 41 -3.32 -12.05 -27.25
C ASP A 41 -2.82 -10.64 -26.90
N VAL A 42 -2.64 -9.70 -27.85
CA VAL A 42 -2.00 -8.41 -27.48
C VAL A 42 -2.97 -7.32 -27.02
N ASN A 43 -4.12 -7.17 -27.69
CA ASN A 43 -5.05 -6.07 -27.37
C ASN A 43 -5.86 -6.32 -26.09
N SER A 44 -6.22 -7.57 -25.77
CA SER A 44 -6.97 -7.88 -24.54
C SER A 44 -6.10 -7.81 -23.29
N LYS A 45 -4.82 -8.21 -23.38
CA LYS A 45 -3.88 -8.18 -22.26
C LYS A 45 -3.37 -6.77 -21.96
N ASP A 46 -3.20 -5.93 -22.99
CA ASP A 46 -2.87 -4.51 -22.81
C ASP A 46 -4.08 -3.70 -22.32
N ILE A 47 -5.29 -4.05 -22.74
CA ILE A 47 -6.53 -3.50 -22.19
C ILE A 47 -6.72 -3.95 -20.74
N GLU A 48 -6.52 -5.24 -20.43
CA GLU A 48 -6.57 -5.77 -19.07
C GLU A 48 -5.50 -5.13 -18.17
N ALA A 49 -4.26 -5.01 -18.64
CA ALA A 49 -3.18 -4.31 -17.94
C ALA A 49 -3.48 -2.81 -17.77
N GLY A 50 -4.08 -2.16 -18.78
CA GLY A 50 -4.52 -0.77 -18.72
C GLY A 50 -5.66 -0.55 -17.72
N PHE A 51 -6.65 -1.44 -17.68
CA PHE A 51 -7.73 -1.43 -16.69
C PHE A 51 -7.20 -1.73 -15.28
N ILE A 52 -6.37 -2.74 -15.11
CA ILE A 52 -5.73 -3.07 -13.82
C ILE A 52 -4.85 -1.91 -13.34
N SER A 53 -4.09 -1.27 -14.22
CA SER A 53 -3.26 -0.10 -13.88
C SER A 53 -4.11 1.12 -13.50
N GLY A 54 -5.20 1.41 -14.23
CA GLY A 54 -6.12 2.49 -13.91
C GLY A 54 -6.84 2.29 -12.58
N ILE A 55 -7.33 1.07 -12.32
CA ILE A 55 -7.94 0.67 -11.05
C ILE A 55 -6.90 0.77 -9.93
N SER A 56 -5.70 0.21 -10.12
CA SER A 56 -4.60 0.26 -9.16
C SER A 56 -4.22 1.69 -8.78
N LYS A 57 -4.10 2.60 -9.76
CA LYS A 57 -3.80 4.02 -9.51
C LYS A 57 -4.91 4.70 -8.72
N THR A 58 -6.17 4.45 -9.06
CA THR A 58 -7.32 5.05 -8.37
C THR A 58 -7.42 4.55 -6.94
N VAL A 59 -7.30 3.24 -6.73
CA VAL A 59 -7.25 2.62 -5.41
C VAL A 59 -6.08 3.17 -4.60
N ASN A 60 -4.89 3.32 -5.20
CA ASN A 60 -3.73 3.89 -4.53
C ASN A 60 -3.98 5.33 -4.04
N ILE A 61 -4.60 6.18 -4.86
CA ILE A 61 -4.97 7.56 -4.46
C ILE A 61 -5.95 7.54 -3.27
N ILE A 62 -6.97 6.69 -3.33
CA ILE A 62 -7.95 6.55 -2.24
C ILE A 62 -7.28 6.06 -0.95
N LEU A 63 -6.39 5.06 -1.06
CA LEU A 63 -5.62 4.54 0.07
C LEU A 63 -4.74 5.63 0.69
N ILE A 64 -4.02 6.41 -0.13
CA ILE A 64 -3.21 7.52 0.38
C ILE A 64 -4.06 8.55 1.11
N ALA A 65 -5.21 8.95 0.55
CA ALA A 65 -6.12 9.88 1.19
C ALA A 65 -6.62 9.34 2.55
N PHE A 66 -6.97 8.05 2.60
CA PHE A 66 -7.41 7.39 3.82
C PHE A 66 -6.30 7.30 4.88
N ILE A 67 -5.06 7.01 4.46
CA ILE A 67 -3.88 7.00 5.33
C ILE A 67 -3.67 8.39 5.95
N VAL A 68 -3.76 9.45 5.15
CA VAL A 68 -3.59 10.84 5.64
C VAL A 68 -4.64 11.19 6.68
N VAL A 69 -5.92 10.90 6.42
CA VAL A 69 -7.01 11.17 7.39
C VAL A 69 -6.83 10.36 8.67
N SER A 70 -6.50 9.08 8.54
CA SER A 70 -6.26 8.20 9.69
C SER A 70 -5.08 8.67 10.53
N LEU A 71 -4.03 9.18 9.88
CA LEU A 71 -2.87 9.74 10.55
C LEU A 71 -3.23 11.01 11.33
N LEU A 72 -4.06 11.91 10.78
CA LEU A 72 -4.55 13.09 11.49
C LEU A 72 -5.36 12.71 12.75
N ILE A 73 -6.27 11.73 12.62
CA ILE A 73 -7.05 11.26 13.78
C ILE A 73 -6.14 10.66 14.85
N SER A 74 -5.14 9.87 14.46
CA SER A 74 -4.15 9.30 15.36
C SER A 74 -3.39 10.37 16.15
N ILE A 75 -2.96 11.45 15.48
CA ILE A 75 -2.29 12.59 16.13
C ILE A 75 -3.20 13.24 17.18
N ILE A 76 -4.47 13.48 16.86
CA ILE A 76 -5.43 14.10 17.80
C ILE A 76 -5.61 13.21 19.05
N ILE A 77 -5.79 11.91 18.85
CA ILE A 77 -5.94 10.95 19.96
C ILE A 77 -4.67 10.94 20.82
N LEU A 78 -3.48 10.95 20.20
CA LEU A 78 -2.20 11.01 20.91
C LEU A 78 -2.10 12.25 21.81
N ILE A 79 -2.54 13.41 21.30
CA ILE A 79 -2.57 14.66 22.07
C ILE A 79 -3.49 14.54 23.29
N VAL A 80 -4.70 14.02 23.08
CA VAL A 80 -5.68 13.83 24.15
C VAL A 80 -5.16 12.87 25.22
N ILE A 81 -4.62 11.72 24.83
CA ILE A 81 -4.06 10.73 25.76
C ILE A 81 -2.88 11.33 26.53
N THR A 82 -1.97 12.03 25.86
CA THR A 82 -0.82 12.68 26.50
C THR A 82 -1.27 13.69 27.55
N ASN A 83 -2.29 14.50 27.23
CA ASN A 83 -2.86 15.47 28.18
C ASN A 83 -3.52 14.79 29.39
N ILE A 84 -4.33 13.76 29.16
CA ILE A 84 -4.95 12.97 30.24
C ILE A 84 -3.87 12.35 31.13
N MET A 85 -2.79 11.85 30.53
CA MET A 85 -1.70 11.19 31.22
C MET A 85 -0.89 12.16 32.09
N ILE A 86 -0.59 13.36 31.58
CA ILE A 86 0.03 14.43 32.37
C ILE A 86 -0.89 14.81 33.53
N ALA A 87 -2.19 14.94 33.28
CA ALA A 87 -3.17 15.26 34.31
C ALA A 87 -3.27 14.19 35.40
N SER A 88 -3.25 12.91 35.03
CA SER A 88 -3.29 11.79 35.97
C SER A 88 -2.04 11.71 36.87
N ASN A 89 -0.89 12.18 36.36
CA ASN A 89 0.39 12.16 37.08
C ASN A 89 0.71 13.45 37.84
N LYS A 90 -0.24 14.40 37.94
CA LYS A 90 -0.07 15.68 38.65
C LYS A 90 0.42 15.53 40.10
N LYS A 91 -0.03 14.50 40.83
CA LYS A 91 0.40 14.25 42.21
C LYS A 91 1.88 13.85 42.29
N ALA A 92 2.34 12.98 41.38
CA ALA A 92 3.75 12.60 41.29
C ALA A 92 4.63 13.81 40.92
N ILE A 93 4.17 14.64 39.98
CA ILE A 93 4.84 15.89 39.57
C ILE A 93 4.96 16.87 40.75
N ALA A 94 3.92 16.98 41.57
CA ALA A 94 3.94 17.83 42.77
C ALA A 94 4.93 17.32 43.82
N THR A 95 4.99 16.01 44.06
CA THR A 95 5.98 15.41 44.98
C THR A 95 7.41 15.66 44.52
N PHE A 96 7.69 15.52 43.22
CA PHE A 96 9.01 15.87 42.67
C PHE A 96 9.32 17.36 42.80
N SER A 97 8.32 18.24 42.67
CA SER A 97 8.50 19.67 42.87
C SER A 97 8.85 20.02 44.31
N VAL A 98 8.27 19.33 45.31
CA VAL A 98 8.60 19.52 46.73
C VAL A 98 10.00 18.99 47.06
N LEU A 99 10.46 17.96 46.34
CA LEU A 99 11.83 17.44 46.44
C LEU A 99 12.88 18.33 45.75
N GLY A 100 12.48 19.45 45.13
CA GLY A 100 13.40 20.39 44.50
C GLY A 100 13.77 20.08 43.04
N TYR A 101 13.07 19.14 42.38
CA TYR A 101 13.32 18.85 40.96
C TYR A 101 12.89 20.00 40.05
N THR A 102 13.74 20.28 39.07
CA THR A 102 13.50 21.30 38.04
C THR A 102 12.42 20.85 37.06
N ASN A 103 11.75 21.79 36.40
CA ASN A 103 10.70 21.47 35.41
C ASN A 103 11.23 20.62 34.24
N ARG A 104 12.52 20.74 33.88
CA ARG A 104 13.15 19.94 32.81
C ARG A 104 13.30 18.48 33.20
N GLU A 105 13.68 18.19 34.45
CA GLU A 105 13.84 16.82 34.94
C GLU A 105 12.50 16.09 35.03
N LYS A 106 11.43 16.80 35.41
CA LYS A 106 10.06 16.26 35.43
C LYS A 106 9.59 15.81 34.04
N VAL A 107 9.83 16.62 33.01
CA VAL A 107 9.50 16.28 31.62
C VAL A 107 10.34 15.09 31.14
N MET A 108 11.63 15.06 31.46
CA MET A 108 12.54 13.96 31.08
C MET A 108 12.14 12.62 31.72
N LEU A 109 11.81 12.62 33.02
CA LEU A 109 11.33 11.42 33.73
C LEU A 109 10.02 10.88 33.14
N PHE A 110 9.11 11.79 32.79
CA PHE A 110 7.86 11.43 32.13
C PHE A 110 8.14 10.80 30.77
N PHE A 111 8.91 11.47 29.90
CA PHE A 111 9.30 10.93 28.59
C PHE A 111 9.99 9.56 28.67
N ALA A 112 10.90 9.38 29.62
CA ALA A 112 11.64 8.15 29.79
C ALA A 112 10.74 6.94 30.09
N ASN A 113 9.58 7.15 30.73
CA ASN A 113 8.62 6.09 30.98
C ASN A 113 7.78 5.72 29.74
N PHE A 114 7.54 6.68 28.84
CA PHE A 114 6.66 6.47 27.68
C PHE A 114 7.38 6.02 26.42
N ILE A 115 8.63 6.43 26.20
CA ILE A 115 9.42 5.97 25.05
C ILE A 115 9.48 4.42 24.98
N PRO A 116 9.76 3.67 26.06
CA PRO A 116 9.78 2.21 26.02
C PRO A 116 8.43 1.61 25.65
N THR A 117 7.34 2.19 26.17
CA THR A 117 5.97 1.76 25.87
C THR A 117 5.63 1.95 24.39
N ILE A 118 6.00 3.09 23.81
CA ILE A 118 5.79 3.39 22.38
C ILE A 118 6.61 2.44 21.51
N LEU A 119 7.88 2.22 21.84
CA LEU A 119 8.73 1.29 21.10
C LEU A 119 8.21 -0.14 21.16
N PHE A 120 7.72 -0.58 22.32
CA PHE A 120 7.12 -1.90 22.47
C PHE A 120 5.86 -2.05 21.62
N ALA A 121 4.99 -1.03 21.59
CA ALA A 121 3.81 -1.02 20.74
C ALA A 121 4.17 -1.06 19.25
N CYS A 122 5.16 -0.29 18.82
CA CYS A 122 5.66 -0.33 17.44
C CYS A 122 6.24 -1.70 17.07
N PHE A 123 6.99 -2.33 17.97
CA PHE A 123 7.52 -3.67 17.76
C PHE A 123 6.41 -4.72 17.60
N LEU A 124 5.38 -4.65 18.44
CA LEU A 124 4.23 -5.54 18.40
C LEU A 124 3.36 -5.32 17.15
N MET A 125 3.36 -4.11 16.59
CA MET A 125 2.60 -3.80 15.38
C MET A 125 3.16 -4.49 14.12
N ILE A 126 4.47 -4.75 14.06
CA ILE A 126 5.10 -5.41 12.90
C ILE A 126 4.45 -6.78 12.61
N PRO A 127 4.41 -7.75 13.54
CA PRO A 127 3.77 -9.04 13.27
C PRO A 127 2.26 -8.91 13.00
N VAL A 128 1.57 -7.98 13.67
CA VAL A 128 0.13 -7.74 13.42
C VAL A 128 -0.12 -7.34 11.97
N THR A 129 0.69 -6.43 11.42
CA THR A 129 0.55 -6.02 10.01
C THR A 129 0.85 -7.16 9.04
N LEU A 130 1.86 -8.00 9.31
CA LEU A 130 2.17 -9.16 8.48
C LEU A 130 1.04 -10.19 8.47
N VAL A 131 0.43 -10.45 9.62
CA VAL A 131 -0.75 -11.33 9.73
C VAL A 131 -1.92 -10.75 8.95
N LEU A 132 -2.19 -9.45 9.08
CA LEU A 132 -3.27 -8.79 8.37
C LEU A 132 -3.09 -8.86 6.84
N ILE A 133 -1.85 -8.63 6.36
CA ILE A 133 -1.51 -8.78 4.94
C ILE A 133 -1.76 -10.22 4.47
N SER A 134 -1.34 -11.22 5.24
CA SER A 134 -1.55 -12.63 4.91
C SER A 134 -3.04 -12.98 4.81
N VAL A 135 -3.85 -12.54 5.79
CA VAL A 135 -5.30 -12.75 5.80
C VAL A 135 -5.96 -12.06 4.62
N PHE A 136 -5.57 -10.81 4.32
CA PHE A 136 -6.09 -10.06 3.17
C PHE A 136 -5.74 -10.74 1.84
N ASN A 137 -4.50 -11.21 1.68
CA ASN A 137 -4.07 -11.93 0.49
C ASN A 137 -4.82 -13.27 0.32
N ALA A 138 -5.05 -14.00 1.41
CA ALA A 138 -5.86 -15.22 1.39
C ALA A 138 -7.31 -14.95 0.95
N PHE A 139 -7.91 -13.85 1.43
CA PHE A 139 -9.24 -13.43 1.04
C PHE A 139 -9.33 -13.02 -0.44
N MET A 140 -8.33 -12.31 -0.96
CA MET A 140 -8.28 -11.90 -2.37
C MET A 140 -8.06 -13.08 -3.32
N MET A 141 -7.22 -14.05 -2.94
CA MET A 141 -7.04 -15.28 -3.71
C MET A 141 -8.34 -16.09 -3.82
N ALA A 142 -9.12 -16.18 -2.74
CA ALA A 142 -10.38 -16.91 -2.73
C ALA A 142 -11.50 -16.27 -3.56
N THR A 143 -11.49 -14.93 -3.70
CA THR A 143 -12.60 -14.18 -4.30
C THR A 143 -12.36 -13.74 -5.73
N SER A 144 -11.12 -13.38 -6.10
CA SER A 144 -10.84 -12.66 -7.36
C SER A 144 -9.72 -13.27 -8.20
N GLN A 145 -9.04 -14.33 -7.74
CA GLN A 145 -7.82 -14.89 -8.36
C GLN A 145 -6.71 -13.86 -8.63
N ILE A 146 -6.82 -12.66 -8.04
CA ILE A 146 -5.87 -11.56 -8.15
C ILE A 146 -5.16 -11.45 -6.79
N VAL A 147 -3.83 -11.45 -6.82
CA VAL A 147 -3.00 -11.17 -5.64
C VAL A 147 -2.52 -9.73 -5.76
N LEU A 148 -2.89 -8.87 -4.80
CA LEU A 148 -2.21 -7.60 -4.61
C LEU A 148 -0.98 -7.84 -3.72
N PRO A 149 0.25 -7.70 -4.24
CA PRO A 149 1.43 -7.80 -3.40
C PRO A 149 1.55 -6.55 -2.52
N LEU A 150 0.90 -6.57 -1.35
CA LEU A 150 1.16 -5.59 -0.29
C LEU A 150 2.51 -5.91 0.34
N VAL A 151 3.53 -5.14 -0.03
CA VAL A 151 4.89 -5.29 0.49
C VAL A 151 5.11 -4.29 1.63
N LEU A 152 5.46 -4.81 2.80
CA LEU A 152 5.89 -3.98 3.92
C LEU A 152 7.38 -3.68 3.76
N ASN A 153 7.72 -2.42 3.48
CA ASN A 153 9.12 -1.99 3.35
C ASN A 153 9.68 -1.61 4.72
N TYR A 154 10.92 -1.99 5.01
CA TYR A 154 11.59 -1.60 6.26
C TYR A 154 11.67 -0.08 6.41
N SER A 155 11.87 0.66 5.31
CA SER A 155 11.92 2.11 5.32
C SER A 155 10.62 2.76 5.81
N THR A 156 9.45 2.21 5.42
CA THR A 156 8.16 2.77 5.85
C THR A 156 7.92 2.56 7.35
N ILE A 157 8.41 1.44 7.91
CA ILE A 157 8.33 1.16 9.35
C ILE A 157 9.12 2.21 10.15
N ILE A 158 10.37 2.47 9.75
CA ILE A 158 11.25 3.42 10.43
C ILE A 158 10.66 4.84 10.39
N ILE A 159 10.12 5.25 9.24
CA ILE A 159 9.49 6.56 9.07
C ILE A 159 8.27 6.69 9.99
N SER A 160 7.39 5.67 10.06
CA SER A 160 6.22 5.70 10.93
C SER A 160 6.58 5.79 12.42
N ILE A 161 7.60 5.05 12.88
CA ILE A 161 8.09 5.13 14.26
C ILE A 161 8.62 6.54 14.55
N THR A 162 9.41 7.08 13.63
CA THR A 162 9.99 8.43 13.77
C THR A 162 8.90 9.50 13.86
N ILE A 163 7.89 9.43 13.00
CA ILE A 163 6.75 10.37 13.02
C ILE A 163 6.01 10.26 14.36
N CYS A 164 5.70 9.05 14.83
CA CYS A 164 4.99 8.84 16.08
C CYS A 164 5.75 9.43 17.27
N LEU A 165 7.05 9.15 17.38
CA LEU A 165 7.91 9.72 18.44
C LEU A 165 8.02 11.24 18.35
N THR A 166 8.12 11.79 17.14
CA THR A 166 8.22 13.25 16.93
C THR A 166 6.94 13.95 17.36
N VAL A 167 5.77 13.43 16.96
CA VAL A 167 4.47 14.01 17.34
C VAL A 167 4.28 13.92 18.86
N PHE A 168 4.58 12.77 19.46
CA PHE A 168 4.53 12.62 20.92
C PHE A 168 5.42 13.64 21.61
N ALA A 169 6.63 13.83 21.07
CA ALA A 169 7.60 14.71 21.68
C ALA A 169 7.16 16.18 21.64
N LEU A 170 6.72 16.65 20.47
CA LEU A 170 6.20 18.00 20.27
C LEU A 170 4.98 18.25 21.15
N THR A 171 4.04 17.31 21.19
CA THR A 171 2.83 17.40 22.02
C THR A 171 3.20 17.55 23.49
N SER A 172 4.07 16.67 23.99
CA SER A 172 4.46 16.74 25.40
C SER A 172 5.20 18.03 25.73
N MET A 173 5.96 18.63 24.81
CA MET A 173 6.58 19.94 25.03
C MET A 173 5.57 21.07 25.04
N LEU A 174 4.52 21.01 24.23
CA LEU A 174 3.48 22.03 24.14
C LEU A 174 2.53 22.03 25.34
N THR A 175 2.32 20.88 25.97
CA THR A 175 1.39 20.75 27.10
C THR A 175 1.98 21.20 28.45
N TRP A 176 3.30 21.15 28.60
CA TRP A 176 4.01 21.54 29.83
C TRP A 176 4.32 23.03 29.87
#